data_AF-A0A2R6L074-F1
#
_entry.id   AF-A0A2R6L074-F1
#
_cell.length_a   1.000
_cell.length_b   1.000
_cell.length_c   1.000
_cell.angle_alpha   90.00
_cell.angle_beta   90.00
_cell.angle_gamma   90.00
#
_symmetry.space_group_name_H-M   'P 1'
#
loop_
_entity.id
_entity.type
_entity.pdbx_description
1 polymer ?
#
loop_
_entity_poly.entity_id
_entity_poly.type
_entity_poly.pdbx_seq_one_letter_code
_entity_poly.pdbx_strand_id
1 'polypeptide(L)'
;MVTFVTTNLDGFPGPYSSYVEDTLGIERVWNLVADEDDRSAAFRGVIAYCDGDPFEATPEPVDTDRRGDDIDAMERGSATTDEQVADDEQLPVRIFEGVVPGTIVASRGEGGFGYDPIFEFDGQTFAEMSTAEKNSISHRGRALAKFAEWFAQRDA
;
A
#
# COMPACT_ATOMS: atom_id res chain seq x y z
N MET A 1 0.84 -5.16 3.72
CA MET A 1 -0.35 -4.62 3.04
C MET A 1 -0.04 -4.44 1.56
N VAL A 2 -1.01 -4.67 0.66
CA VAL A 2 -0.90 -4.35 -0.78
C VAL A 2 -1.95 -3.30 -1.12
N THR A 3 -1.55 -2.25 -1.82
CA THR A 3 -2.45 -1.16 -2.25
C THR A 3 -2.27 -0.85 -3.72
N PHE A 4 -3.36 -0.48 -4.38
CA PHE A 4 -3.39 0.07 -5.72
C PHE A 4 -3.59 1.57 -5.61
N VAL A 5 -2.68 2.37 -6.16
CA VAL A 5 -2.74 3.83 -6.09
C VAL A 5 -2.77 4.41 -7.49
N THR A 6 -3.56 5.46 -7.69
CA THR A 6 -3.60 6.24 -8.93
C THR A 6 -3.03 7.63 -8.68
N THR A 7 -2.25 8.17 -9.61
CA THR A 7 -1.63 9.49 -9.42
C THR A 7 -2.68 10.60 -9.53
N ASN A 8 -3.58 10.49 -10.52
CA ASN A 8 -4.59 11.52 -10.80
C ASN A 8 -5.75 11.59 -9.80
N LEU A 9 -5.90 10.61 -8.91
CA LEU A 9 -6.92 10.63 -7.85
C LEU A 9 -6.28 10.71 -6.46
N ASP A 10 -5.15 11.40 -6.34
CA ASP A 10 -4.42 11.61 -5.07
C ASP A 10 -4.15 10.31 -4.30
N GLY A 11 -3.84 9.22 -5.02
CA GLY A 11 -3.54 7.91 -4.44
C GLY A 11 -4.76 7.03 -4.16
N PHE A 12 -5.98 7.48 -4.45
CA PHE A 12 -7.17 6.62 -4.43
C PHE A 12 -7.00 5.42 -5.39
N PRO A 13 -7.50 4.23 -5.07
CA PRO A 13 -8.19 3.83 -3.83
C PRO A 13 -7.25 3.56 -2.65
N GLY A 14 -5.95 3.38 -2.89
CA GLY A 14 -4.91 3.28 -1.88
C GLY A 14 -5.19 2.16 -0.86
N PRO A 15 -5.11 2.42 0.46
CA PRO A 15 -5.36 1.39 1.47
C PRO A 15 -6.78 0.80 1.43
N TYR A 16 -7.72 1.46 0.75
CA TYR A 16 -9.10 1.01 0.60
C TYR A 16 -9.34 0.18 -0.67
N SER A 17 -8.27 -0.29 -1.34
CA SER A 17 -8.35 -1.03 -2.61
C SER A 17 -9.36 -2.17 -2.60
N SER A 18 -9.36 -3.02 -1.57
CA SER A 18 -10.30 -4.15 -1.45
C SER A 18 -11.74 -3.67 -1.33
N TYR A 19 -12.01 -2.67 -0.49
CA TYR A 19 -13.35 -2.14 -0.31
C TYR A 19 -13.89 -1.53 -1.61
N VAL A 20 -13.06 -0.79 -2.34
CA VAL A 20 -13.44 -0.18 -3.62
C VAL A 20 -13.67 -1.24 -4.70
N GLU A 21 -12.85 -2.30 -4.74
CA GLU A 21 -13.08 -3.45 -5.61
C GLU A 21 -14.45 -4.08 -5.32
N ASP A 22 -14.71 -4.39 -4.05
CA ASP A 22 -15.93 -5.11 -3.63
C ASP A 22 -17.21 -4.28 -3.84
N THR A 23 -17.14 -2.95 -3.70
CA THR A 23 -18.31 -2.08 -3.74
C THR A 23 -18.52 -1.39 -5.08
N LEU A 24 -17.45 -0.80 -5.64
CA LEU A 24 -17.51 -0.02 -6.87
C LEU A 24 -17.15 -0.89 -8.08
N GLY A 25 -16.25 -1.85 -7.92
CA GLY A 25 -15.71 -2.65 -9.02
C GLY A 25 -14.65 -1.90 -9.82
N ILE A 26 -13.74 -2.68 -10.41
CA ILE A 26 -12.58 -2.15 -11.16
C ILE A 26 -12.99 -1.33 -12.39
N GLU A 27 -14.12 -1.65 -13.03
CA GLU A 27 -14.63 -0.90 -14.18
C GLU A 27 -14.98 0.55 -13.82
N ARG A 28 -15.51 0.79 -12.61
CA ARG A 28 -15.77 2.17 -12.17
C ARG A 28 -14.48 2.94 -11.94
N VAL A 29 -13.44 2.28 -11.43
CA VAL A 29 -12.12 2.90 -11.25
C VAL A 29 -11.49 3.25 -12.61
N TRP A 30 -11.60 2.37 -13.60
CA TRP A 30 -11.21 2.68 -14.98
C TRP A 30 -11.98 3.90 -15.53
N ASN A 31 -13.31 3.93 -15.39
CA ASN A 31 -14.13 5.02 -15.91
C ASN A 31 -13.80 6.38 -15.28
N LEU A 32 -13.31 6.42 -14.04
CA LEU A 32 -12.87 7.67 -13.39
C LEU A 32 -11.64 8.29 -14.03
N VAL A 33 -10.80 7.49 -14.70
CA VAL A 33 -9.53 7.94 -15.28
C VAL A 33 -9.48 7.78 -16.80
N ALA A 34 -10.53 7.27 -17.44
CA ALA A 34 -10.53 6.89 -18.85
C ALA A 34 -10.26 8.08 -19.79
N ASP A 35 -10.80 9.25 -19.44
CA ASP A 35 -10.67 10.50 -20.20
C ASP A 35 -9.50 11.38 -19.71
N GLU A 36 -8.72 10.89 -18.73
CA GLU A 36 -7.59 11.61 -18.17
C GLU A 36 -6.31 11.37 -18.99
N ASP A 37 -5.49 12.41 -19.15
CA ASP A 37 -4.20 12.32 -19.83
C ASP A 37 -3.19 11.47 -19.03
N ASP A 38 -3.23 11.57 -17.69
CA ASP A 38 -2.39 10.80 -16.78
C ASP A 38 -3.18 9.66 -16.13
N ARG A 39 -2.90 8.45 -16.59
CA ARG A 39 -3.47 7.21 -16.05
C ARG A 39 -2.44 6.40 -15.27
N SER A 40 -1.37 7.04 -14.81
CA SER A 40 -0.33 6.38 -14.04
C SER A 40 -0.91 5.83 -12.74
N ALA A 41 -0.51 4.59 -12.46
CA ALA A 41 -0.90 3.88 -11.27
C ALA A 41 0.28 3.05 -10.77
N ALA A 42 0.19 2.59 -9.52
CA ALA A 42 1.17 1.67 -8.99
C ALA A 42 0.53 0.69 -8.02
N PHE A 43 1.04 -0.54 -8.03
CA PHE A 43 0.90 -1.41 -6.88
C PHE A 43 2.00 -1.12 -5.86
N ARG A 44 1.64 -0.89 -4.61
CA ARG A 44 2.56 -0.73 -3.49
C ARG A 44 2.36 -1.86 -2.50
N GLY A 45 3.46 -2.51 -2.11
CA GLY A 45 3.51 -3.52 -1.07
C GLY A 45 4.32 -2.98 0.10
N VAL A 46 3.76 -3.06 1.30
CA VAL A 46 4.42 -2.62 2.54
C VAL A 46 4.53 -3.79 3.49
N ILE A 47 5.74 -4.05 3.99
CA ILE A 47 6.03 -4.93 5.11
C ILE A 47 6.48 -4.04 6.27
N ALA A 48 5.80 -4.14 7.40
CA ALA A 48 6.22 -3.54 8.66
C ALA A 48 6.74 -4.64 9.57
N TYR A 49 7.85 -4.39 10.24
CA TYR A 49 8.52 -5.34 11.11
C TYR A 49 8.83 -4.72 12.47
N CYS A 50 8.57 -5.48 13.53
CA CYS A 50 8.86 -5.18 14.93
C CYS A 50 8.90 -6.52 15.69
N ASP A 51 9.95 -6.76 16.46
CA ASP A 51 10.14 -7.97 17.26
C ASP A 51 10.41 -7.71 18.74
N GLY A 52 10.38 -6.45 19.16
CA GLY A 52 10.60 -6.03 20.56
C GLY A 52 12.05 -5.68 20.87
N ASP A 53 13.00 -6.05 20.01
CA ASP A 53 14.41 -5.73 20.19
C ASP A 53 14.74 -4.33 19.62
N PRO A 54 15.76 -3.64 20.16
CA PRO A 54 16.14 -2.33 19.68
C PRO A 54 16.80 -2.39 18.29
N PHE A 55 16.32 -1.57 17.36
CA PHE A 55 16.93 -1.32 16.04
C PHE A 55 16.62 0.08 15.52
N GLU A 56 17.34 0.53 14.48
CA GLU A 56 17.07 1.80 13.81
C GLU A 56 15.72 1.72 13.06
N ALA A 57 14.72 2.42 13.59
CA ALA A 57 13.40 2.55 13.00
C ALA A 57 13.44 3.25 11.65
N THR A 58 12.43 3.05 10.81
CA THR A 58 12.32 3.83 9.57
C THR A 58 12.03 5.29 9.90
N PRO A 59 12.81 6.27 9.39
CA PRO A 59 12.53 7.68 9.62
C PRO A 59 11.17 8.04 9.02
N GLU A 60 10.32 8.61 9.84
CA GLU A 60 8.93 8.92 9.50
C GLU A 60 8.82 10.07 8.48
N PRO A 61 7.77 10.04 7.65
CA PRO A 61 6.83 11.15 7.67
C PRO A 61 5.44 10.58 7.98
N VAL A 62 5.26 10.12 9.19
CA VAL A 62 3.92 9.98 9.76
C VAL A 62 3.69 11.32 10.43
N ASP A 63 3.04 12.19 9.69
CA ASP A 63 2.53 13.45 10.22
C ASP A 63 1.47 13.09 11.28
N THR A 64 1.91 13.02 12.54
CA THR A 64 1.06 12.72 13.69
C THR A 64 0.13 13.89 14.02
N ASP A 65 0.31 15.07 13.42
CA ASP A 65 -0.46 16.27 13.76
C ASP A 65 -1.92 16.23 13.26
N ARG A 66 -2.30 15.27 12.42
CA ARG A 66 -3.67 15.14 11.88
C ARG A 66 -4.55 14.09 12.58
N ARG A 67 -4.09 13.46 13.65
CA ARG A 67 -4.90 12.48 14.38
C ARG A 67 -5.65 13.15 15.53
N GLY A 68 -6.80 13.76 15.25
CA GLY A 68 -7.71 14.20 16.33
C GLY A 68 -8.72 15.31 16.05
N ASP A 69 -8.66 16.01 14.92
CA ASP A 69 -9.48 17.24 14.75
C ASP A 69 -10.99 17.01 14.47
N ASP A 70 -11.42 15.77 14.25
CA ASP A 70 -12.83 15.45 13.93
C ASP A 70 -13.62 14.80 15.09
N ILE A 71 -13.07 14.77 16.32
CA ILE A 71 -13.77 14.18 17.47
C ILE A 71 -14.34 15.28 18.37
N ASP A 72 -15.68 15.30 18.48
CA ASP A 72 -16.41 16.25 19.30
C ASP A 72 -15.94 16.20 20.77
N ALA A 73 -15.83 17.36 21.42
CA ALA A 73 -15.13 17.53 22.69
C ALA A 73 -15.63 16.64 23.85
N MET A 74 -16.83 16.05 23.72
CA MET A 74 -17.47 15.18 24.71
C MET A 74 -17.11 13.69 24.56
N GLU A 75 -16.60 13.22 23.42
CA GLU A 75 -16.15 11.82 23.23
C GLU A 75 -14.70 11.57 23.69
N ARG A 76 -13.96 12.64 24.02
CA ARG A 76 -12.59 12.55 24.57
C ARG A 76 -12.49 11.93 25.97
N GLY A 77 -13.61 11.71 26.66
CA GLY A 77 -13.62 11.09 28.00
C GLY A 77 -13.44 9.57 28.03
N SER A 78 -13.56 8.90 26.88
CA SER A 78 -13.43 7.43 26.75
C SER A 78 -12.27 7.00 25.84
N ALA A 79 -11.68 7.92 25.10
CA ALA A 79 -10.49 7.65 24.31
C ALA A 79 -9.29 7.75 25.26
N THR A 80 -8.53 6.66 25.40
CA THR A 80 -7.23 6.63 26.08
C THR A 80 -6.40 7.80 25.56
N THR A 81 -6.16 8.80 26.40
CA THR A 81 -5.27 9.92 26.07
C THR A 81 -3.84 9.40 26.02
N ASP A 82 -3.05 9.91 25.07
CA ASP A 82 -1.62 9.62 24.91
C ASP A 82 -0.78 9.91 26.18
N GLU A 83 -1.35 10.61 27.17
CA GLU A 83 -0.71 10.89 28.46
C GLU A 83 -0.58 9.66 29.38
N GLN A 84 -1.25 8.54 29.10
CA GLN A 84 -1.13 7.30 29.91
C GLN A 84 -0.17 6.25 29.33
N VAL A 85 0.49 6.52 28.20
CA VAL A 85 1.55 5.65 27.63
C VAL A 85 2.95 6.23 27.88
N ALA A 86 3.16 6.80 29.07
CA ALA A 86 4.45 7.29 29.54
C ALA A 86 5.21 6.23 30.36
N ASP A 87 5.14 4.95 29.94
CA ASP A 87 5.97 3.85 30.46
C ASP A 87 6.67 3.14 29.27
N ASP A 88 7.49 3.94 28.59
CA ASP A 88 8.90 3.68 28.28
C ASP A 88 9.30 2.34 27.62
N GLU A 89 8.81 2.10 26.40
CA GLU A 89 9.63 1.64 25.27
C GLU A 89 8.80 1.75 23.97
N GLN A 90 8.99 2.84 23.19
CA GLN A 90 8.47 2.87 21.83
C GLN A 90 9.17 1.76 21.04
N LEU A 91 8.43 0.68 20.78
CA LEU A 91 8.95 -0.42 19.99
C LEU A 91 9.32 0.09 18.60
N PRO A 92 10.57 -0.10 18.16
CA PRO A 92 10.99 0.38 16.85
C PRO A 92 10.22 -0.39 15.77
N VAL A 93 9.78 0.34 14.73
CA VAL A 93 9.14 -0.26 13.56
C VAL A 93 9.98 0.05 12.34
N ARG A 94 10.26 -0.97 11.53
CA ARG A 94 10.92 -0.80 10.23
C ARG A 94 9.98 -1.16 9.10
N ILE A 95 9.89 -0.27 8.12
CA ILE A 95 8.99 -0.36 6.97
C ILE A 95 9.81 -0.66 5.71
N PHE A 96 9.36 -1.64 4.94
CA PHE A 96 9.95 -2.05 3.67
C PHE A 96 8.89 -1.95 2.58
N GLU A 97 9.17 -1.11 1.59
CA GLU A 97 8.25 -0.87 0.48
C GLU A 97 8.76 -1.49 -0.81
N GLY A 98 7.85 -2.13 -1.53
CA GLY A 98 8.04 -2.53 -2.92
C GLY A 98 6.97 -1.86 -3.78
N VAL A 99 7.37 -1.30 -4.92
CA VAL A 99 6.47 -0.58 -5.82
C VAL A 99 6.58 -1.18 -7.22
N VAL A 100 5.45 -1.30 -7.92
CA VAL A 100 5.41 -1.61 -9.35
C VAL A 100 4.62 -0.49 -10.03
N PRO A 101 5.29 0.41 -10.76
CA PRO A 101 4.60 1.44 -11.55
C PRO A 101 3.97 0.81 -12.80
N GLY A 102 2.87 1.37 -13.25
CA GLY A 102 2.15 0.94 -14.44
C GLY A 102 1.12 1.98 -14.85
N THR A 103 0.11 1.56 -15.62
CA THR A 103 -0.91 2.45 -16.17
C THR A 103 -2.27 1.78 -16.12
N ILE A 104 -3.33 2.56 -15.87
CA ILE A 104 -4.70 2.05 -15.94
C ILE A 104 -5.17 2.02 -17.39
N VAL A 105 -5.70 0.88 -17.79
CA VAL A 105 -6.27 0.63 -19.11
C VAL A 105 -7.64 0.00 -18.99
N ALA A 106 -8.39 0.00 -20.09
CA ALA A 106 -9.61 -0.80 -20.20
C ALA A 106 -9.31 -2.27 -19.89
N SER A 107 -10.25 -2.94 -19.23
CA SER A 107 -10.08 -4.30 -18.73
C SER A 107 -9.74 -5.30 -19.85
N ARG A 108 -8.67 -6.08 -19.64
CA ARG A 108 -8.24 -7.18 -20.53
C ARG A 108 -7.71 -8.36 -19.72
N GLY A 109 -7.83 -9.57 -20.28
CA GLY A 109 -7.39 -10.82 -19.66
C GLY A 109 -8.49 -11.52 -18.84
N GLU A 110 -8.35 -12.83 -18.65
CA GLU A 110 -9.29 -13.65 -17.87
C GLU A 110 -8.69 -14.17 -16.54
N GLY A 111 -7.40 -13.89 -16.32
CA GLY A 111 -6.67 -14.32 -15.12
C GLY A 111 -6.60 -13.24 -14.03
N GLY A 112 -5.84 -13.55 -12.98
CA GLY A 112 -5.54 -12.59 -11.92
C GLY A 112 -6.63 -12.40 -10.87
N PHE A 113 -6.50 -11.33 -10.08
CA PHE A 113 -7.43 -10.93 -9.01
C PHE A 113 -7.44 -9.41 -8.85
N GLY A 114 -8.54 -8.85 -8.33
CA GLY A 114 -8.68 -7.42 -8.09
C GLY A 114 -8.40 -6.57 -9.32
N TYR A 115 -7.48 -5.61 -9.19
CA TYR A 115 -7.14 -4.61 -10.20
C TYR A 115 -6.30 -5.14 -11.36
N ASP A 116 -5.93 -6.43 -11.37
CA ASP A 116 -5.09 -7.02 -12.40
C ASP A 116 -5.58 -6.79 -13.84
N PRO A 117 -6.89 -6.89 -14.16
CA PRO A 117 -7.37 -6.71 -15.54
C PRO A 117 -7.24 -5.29 -16.07
N ILE A 118 -7.17 -4.29 -15.19
CA ILE A 118 -7.09 -2.87 -15.57
C ILE A 118 -5.71 -2.26 -15.32
N PHE A 119 -4.76 -3.02 -14.79
CA PHE A 119 -3.39 -2.56 -14.53
C PHE A 119 -2.43 -3.10 -15.60
N GLU A 120 -1.95 -2.22 -16.45
CA GLU A 120 -0.96 -2.53 -17.49
C GLU A 120 0.47 -2.32 -16.99
N PHE A 121 1.32 -3.31 -17.25
CA PHE A 121 2.75 -3.26 -17.08
C PHE A 121 3.43 -3.81 -18.34
N ASP A 122 4.29 -2.99 -18.96
CA ASP A 122 5.07 -3.37 -20.15
C ASP A 122 4.19 -3.90 -21.32
N GLY A 123 3.04 -3.26 -21.55
CA GLY A 123 2.14 -3.56 -22.66
C GLY A 123 1.17 -4.72 -22.42
N GLN A 124 1.21 -5.38 -21.26
CA GLN A 124 0.26 -6.42 -20.87
C GLN A 124 -0.43 -6.07 -19.55
N THR A 125 -1.70 -6.43 -19.40
CA THR A 125 -2.35 -6.36 -18.09
C THR A 125 -1.84 -7.49 -17.21
N PHE A 126 -1.89 -7.30 -15.89
CA PHE A 126 -1.53 -8.38 -14.97
C PHE A 126 -2.44 -9.60 -15.09
N ALA A 127 -3.68 -9.44 -15.58
CA ALA A 127 -4.59 -10.54 -15.87
C ALA A 127 -4.24 -11.31 -17.15
N GLU A 128 -3.42 -10.73 -18.03
CA GLU A 128 -2.88 -11.38 -19.24
C GLU A 128 -1.58 -12.16 -18.97
N MET A 129 -0.92 -11.89 -17.83
CA MET A 129 0.33 -12.55 -17.45
C MET A 129 0.10 -13.91 -16.77
N SER A 130 1.02 -14.84 -16.96
CA SER A 130 1.06 -16.05 -16.13
C SER A 130 1.40 -15.72 -14.67
N THR A 131 1.00 -16.60 -13.75
CA THR A 131 1.35 -16.46 -12.33
C THR A 131 2.87 -16.36 -12.10
N ALA A 132 3.67 -17.07 -12.92
CA ALA A 132 5.12 -17.04 -12.81
C ALA A 132 5.71 -15.68 -13.21
N GLU A 133 5.23 -15.09 -14.31
CA GLU A 133 5.62 -13.75 -14.77
C GLU A 133 5.18 -12.68 -13.78
N LYS A 134 3.94 -12.76 -13.27
CA LYS A 134 3.46 -11.81 -12.25
C LYS A 134 4.29 -11.87 -10.96
N ASN A 135 4.66 -13.08 -10.52
CA ASN A 135 5.41 -13.26 -9.29
C ASN A 135 6.83 -12.67 -9.34
N SER A 136 7.49 -12.72 -10.50
CA SER A 136 8.83 -12.13 -10.68
C SER A 136 8.81 -10.60 -10.65
N ILE A 137 7.67 -9.99 -10.99
CA ILE A 137 7.47 -8.52 -11.00
C ILE A 137 6.90 -8.00 -9.67
N SER A 138 6.46 -8.88 -8.76
CA SER A 138 5.60 -8.49 -7.64
C SER A 138 6.21 -7.48 -6.66
N HIS A 139 5.43 -6.43 -6.35
CA HIS A 139 5.71 -5.45 -5.30
C HIS A 139 5.96 -6.13 -3.94
N ARG A 140 5.27 -7.24 -3.64
CA ARG A 140 5.50 -8.05 -2.43
C ARG A 140 6.90 -8.64 -2.41
N GLY A 141 7.35 -9.24 -3.51
CA GLY A 141 8.70 -9.79 -3.62
C GLY A 141 9.77 -8.72 -3.41
N ARG A 142 9.57 -7.52 -3.97
CA ARG A 142 10.48 -6.39 -3.78
C ARG A 142 10.55 -5.91 -2.33
N ALA A 143 9.40 -5.79 -1.65
CA ALA A 143 9.36 -5.45 -0.23
C ALA A 143 10.05 -6.53 0.63
N LEU A 144 9.78 -7.81 0.34
CA LEU A 144 10.34 -8.94 1.06
C LEU A 144 11.85 -9.06 0.86
N ALA A 145 12.36 -8.80 -0.35
CA ALA A 145 13.78 -8.81 -0.63
C ALA A 145 14.52 -7.73 0.19
N LYS A 146 13.98 -6.51 0.25
CA LYS A 146 14.53 -5.42 1.09
C LYS A 146 14.51 -5.79 2.58
N PHE A 147 13.43 -6.40 3.05
CA PHE A 147 13.35 -6.91 4.41
C PHE A 147 14.41 -7.97 4.67
N ALA A 148 14.53 -8.98 3.82
CA ALA A 148 15.47 -10.09 3.98
C ALA A 148 16.93 -9.63 3.97
N GLU A 149 17.26 -8.69 3.07
CA GLU A 149 18.59 -8.07 3.00
C GLU A 149 18.94 -7.34 4.31
N TRP A 150 18.02 -6.53 4.83
CA TRP A 150 18.21 -5.85 6.11
C TRP A 150 18.30 -6.82 7.28
N PHE A 151 17.40 -7.79 7.34
CA PHE A 151 17.32 -8.74 8.44
C PHE A 151 18.60 -9.60 8.52
N ALA A 152 19.14 -10.03 7.38
CA ALA A 152 20.40 -10.77 7.33
C ALA A 152 21.61 -9.95 7.81
N GLN A 153 21.60 -8.63 7.65
CA GLN A 153 22.66 -7.73 8.14
C GLN A 153 22.51 -7.40 9.63
N ARG A 154 21.31 -7.55 10.18
CA ARG A 154 21.03 -7.28 11.59
C ARG A 154 21.63 -8.34 12.52
N ASP A 155 21.59 -9.60 12.11
CA ASP A 155 22.06 -10.75 12.89
C ASP A 155 23.55 -11.09 12.66
N ALA A 156 24.26 -10.32 11.82
CA ALA A 156 25.65 -10.54 11.43
C ALA A 156 26.64 -9.68 12.25
#